data_AF-A0A7N0UPQ0-F1
#
_entry.id   AF-A0A7N0UPQ0-F1
#
_cell.length_a   1.000
_cell.length_b   1.000
_cell.length_c   1.000
_cell.angle_alpha   90.00
_cell.angle_beta   90.00
_cell.angle_gamma   90.00
#
_symmetry.space_group_name_H-M   'P 1'
#
loop_
_entity.id
_entity.type
_entity.pdbx_description
1 polymer ?
#
loop_
_entity_poly.entity_id
_entity_poly.type
_entity_poly.pdbx_seq_one_letter_code
_entity_poly.pdbx_strand_id
1 'polypeptide(L)'
;LQSLGVLAIGSSKKGENSYSHHLDPDVGVSVVDRFTYYTLAFFERMNMYDNASLSNLFNSYNPSLLMSTAYYRTDLYPRGLEEVPVTNFFGSVMKTIHTDSAYAAPSKQAPKDPEIKSSSAQSTSQDERRILTSSDDIPLPSANTKEERGVSKCPWSNFLHKLNTTADYDSFMTYGLMAMLPLLGLSTWLTR
;
A
#
# COMPACT_ATOMS: atom_id res chain seq x y z
N LEU A 1 31.63 4.88 -11.85
CA LEU A 1 31.28 4.48 -10.47
C LEU A 1 29.85 3.96 -10.47
N GLN A 2 29.63 2.71 -10.08
CA GLN A 2 28.30 2.14 -9.88
C GLN A 2 28.01 2.05 -8.38
N SER A 3 26.76 2.28 -7.97
CA SER A 3 26.35 2.12 -6.58
C SER A 3 26.20 0.64 -6.24
N LEU A 4 26.86 0.18 -5.19
CA LEU A 4 26.73 -1.20 -4.68
C LEU A 4 25.55 -1.31 -3.71
N GLY A 5 25.06 -2.53 -3.48
CA GLY A 5 23.94 -2.83 -2.60
C GLY A 5 22.56 -2.53 -3.19
N VAL A 6 22.47 -2.33 -4.50
CA VAL A 6 21.21 -1.99 -5.19
C VAL A 6 20.62 -3.24 -5.83
N LEU A 7 19.38 -3.53 -5.50
CA LEU A 7 18.57 -4.56 -6.17
C LEU A 7 17.52 -3.87 -7.02
N ALA A 8 17.38 -4.29 -8.28
CA ALA A 8 16.40 -3.74 -9.20
C ALA A 8 15.57 -4.84 -9.83
N ILE A 9 14.29 -4.57 -10.02
CA ILE A 9 13.35 -5.42 -10.75
C ILE A 9 12.53 -4.57 -11.71
N GLY A 10 12.33 -5.08 -12.92
CA GLY A 10 11.44 -4.53 -13.93
C GLY A 10 10.22 -5.42 -14.10
N SER A 11 9.08 -4.80 -14.44
CA SER A 11 7.82 -5.52 -14.70
C SER A 11 7.85 -6.37 -15.95
N SER A 12 8.75 -6.05 -16.89
CA SER A 12 8.89 -6.70 -18.18
C SER A 12 10.36 -6.70 -18.61
N LYS A 13 10.74 -7.61 -19.51
CA LYS A 13 12.07 -7.58 -20.12
C LYS A 13 12.18 -6.43 -21.10
N LYS A 14 13.41 -6.03 -21.39
CA LYS A 14 13.67 -5.06 -22.46
C LYS A 14 13.08 -5.58 -23.77
N GLY A 15 12.25 -4.76 -24.42
CA GLY A 15 11.56 -5.12 -25.66
C GLY A 15 10.17 -5.71 -25.46
N GLU A 16 9.72 -5.88 -24.22
CA GLU A 16 8.35 -6.23 -23.86
C GLU A 16 7.63 -5.01 -23.25
N ASN A 17 6.29 -5.06 -23.27
CA ASN A 17 5.46 -4.05 -22.62
C ASN A 17 5.02 -4.53 -21.23
N SER A 18 4.78 -3.58 -20.34
CA SER A 18 3.98 -3.80 -19.13
C SER A 18 2.52 -3.56 -19.46
N TYR A 19 1.61 -4.32 -18.83
CA TYR A 19 0.18 -4.29 -19.14
C TYR A 19 -0.66 -3.89 -17.92
N SER A 20 -1.73 -3.16 -18.20
CA SER A 20 -2.72 -2.80 -17.18
C SER A 20 -3.59 -3.99 -16.76
N HIS A 21 -4.20 -3.84 -15.59
CA HIS A 21 -5.07 -4.80 -14.92
C HIS A 21 -6.28 -4.06 -14.34
N HIS A 22 -7.42 -4.73 -14.25
CA HIS A 22 -8.66 -4.20 -13.68
C HIS A 22 -9.17 -2.90 -14.35
N LEU A 23 -10.00 -3.07 -15.39
CA LEU A 23 -10.73 -1.97 -16.02
C LEU A 23 -11.91 -1.58 -15.13
N ASP A 24 -11.95 -0.32 -14.69
CA ASP A 24 -13.13 0.25 -14.03
C ASP A 24 -14.06 0.83 -15.11
N PRO A 25 -15.26 0.28 -15.32
CA PRO A 25 -16.17 0.75 -16.37
C PRO A 25 -16.82 2.10 -16.03
N ASP A 26 -16.93 2.45 -14.75
CA ASP A 26 -17.53 3.72 -14.32
C ASP A 26 -16.56 4.87 -14.57
N VAL A 27 -15.24 4.62 -14.40
CA VAL A 27 -14.18 5.60 -14.70
C VAL A 27 -13.71 5.50 -16.16
N GLY A 28 -13.83 4.33 -16.79
CA GLY A 28 -13.40 4.06 -18.16
C GLY A 28 -11.88 3.86 -18.33
N VAL A 29 -11.13 3.66 -17.25
CA VAL A 29 -9.67 3.46 -17.27
C VAL A 29 -9.28 2.27 -16.42
N SER A 30 -8.10 1.69 -16.71
CA SER A 30 -7.53 0.67 -15.82
C SER A 30 -6.89 1.32 -14.61
N VAL A 31 -7.11 0.74 -13.43
CA VAL A 31 -6.75 1.37 -12.15
C VAL A 31 -5.37 0.93 -11.66
N VAL A 32 -4.85 -0.20 -12.14
CA VAL A 32 -3.57 -0.76 -11.68
C VAL A 32 -2.87 -1.53 -12.80
N ASP A 33 -1.55 -1.70 -12.72
CA ASP A 33 -0.81 -2.57 -13.64
C ASP A 33 -0.67 -3.99 -13.12
N ARG A 34 -0.54 -4.98 -14.01
CA ARG A 34 -0.46 -6.41 -13.66
C ARG A 34 0.70 -6.71 -12.71
N PHE A 35 1.88 -6.15 -12.98
CA PHE A 35 3.04 -6.32 -12.12
C PHE A 35 2.73 -5.86 -10.69
N THR A 36 2.26 -4.62 -10.55
CA THR A 36 1.89 -4.05 -9.25
C THR A 36 0.81 -4.87 -8.56
N TYR A 37 -0.22 -5.29 -9.30
CA TYR A 37 -1.31 -6.10 -8.76
C TYR A 37 -0.80 -7.41 -8.14
N TYR A 38 0.02 -8.17 -8.86
CA TYR A 38 0.53 -9.45 -8.35
C TYR A 38 1.62 -9.28 -7.28
N THR A 39 2.39 -8.19 -7.31
CA THR A 39 3.28 -7.81 -6.19
C THR A 39 2.47 -7.56 -4.91
N LEU A 40 1.37 -6.81 -5.00
CA LEU A 40 0.50 -6.54 -3.85
C LEU A 40 -0.19 -7.82 -3.36
N ALA A 41 -0.68 -8.65 -4.28
CA ALA A 41 -1.30 -9.94 -3.94
C ALA A 41 -0.37 -10.89 -3.18
N PHE A 42 0.95 -10.82 -3.41
CA PHE A 42 1.94 -11.54 -2.61
C PHE A 42 2.00 -10.98 -1.18
N PHE A 43 2.11 -9.65 -1.03
CA PHE A 43 2.22 -9.01 0.28
C PHE A 43 0.94 -9.08 1.13
N GLU A 44 -0.23 -9.14 0.51
CA GLU A 44 -1.51 -9.27 1.22
C GLU A 44 -1.65 -10.59 1.98
N ARG A 45 -0.90 -11.62 1.57
CA ARG A 45 -0.88 -12.94 2.22
C ARG A 45 0.19 -13.03 3.31
N MET A 46 1.02 -12.00 3.43
CA MET A 46 2.19 -11.97 4.31
C MET A 46 1.88 -11.19 5.60
N ASN A 47 2.48 -11.61 6.69
CA ASN A 47 2.53 -10.91 7.97
C ASN A 47 3.93 -10.31 8.21
N MET A 48 4.02 -9.33 9.12
CA MET A 48 5.28 -8.67 9.51
C MET A 48 6.32 -9.62 10.13
N TYR A 49 5.88 -10.78 10.62
CA TYR A 49 6.74 -11.80 11.23
C TYR A 49 7.11 -12.93 10.25
N ASP A 50 6.65 -12.84 9.00
CA ASP A 50 6.94 -13.87 8.00
C ASP A 50 8.37 -13.71 7.45
N ASN A 51 9.02 -14.85 7.27
CA ASN A 51 10.41 -14.93 6.81
C ASN A 51 10.51 -15.21 5.30
N ALA A 52 9.53 -14.79 4.49
CA ALA A 52 9.63 -15.01 3.06
C ALA A 52 10.79 -14.18 2.48
N SER A 53 11.60 -14.84 1.66
CA SER A 53 12.77 -14.25 1.04
C SER A 53 12.41 -13.44 -0.21
N LEU A 54 13.32 -12.61 -0.69
CA LEU A 54 13.18 -11.94 -2.00
C LEU A 54 13.02 -12.96 -3.14
N SER A 55 13.67 -14.12 -3.03
CA SER A 55 13.50 -15.22 -3.98
C SER A 55 12.04 -15.70 -4.03
N ASN A 56 11.36 -15.79 -2.88
CA ASN A 56 9.94 -16.15 -2.83
C ASN A 56 9.06 -15.12 -3.56
N LEU A 57 9.32 -13.82 -3.38
CA LEU A 57 8.60 -12.76 -4.08
C LEU A 57 8.84 -12.86 -5.59
N PHE A 58 10.09 -12.99 -6.04
CA PHE A 58 10.39 -13.02 -7.47
C PHE A 58 9.88 -14.28 -8.16
N ASN A 59 9.89 -15.43 -7.47
CA ASN A 59 9.34 -16.68 -7.98
C ASN A 59 7.80 -16.72 -7.96
N SER A 60 7.13 -15.77 -7.29
CA SER A 60 5.67 -15.66 -7.30
C SER A 60 5.12 -15.11 -8.62
N TYR A 61 5.96 -14.45 -9.42
CA TYR A 61 5.54 -13.87 -10.69
C TYR A 61 5.30 -14.96 -11.75
N ASN A 62 4.09 -14.96 -12.31
CA ASN A 62 3.70 -15.85 -13.39
C ASN A 62 3.61 -15.06 -14.71
N PRO A 63 4.45 -15.35 -15.73
CA PRO A 63 4.45 -14.61 -16.99
C PRO A 63 3.10 -14.59 -17.72
N SER A 64 2.30 -15.65 -17.62
CA SER A 64 0.96 -15.71 -18.23
C SER A 64 -0.01 -14.73 -17.56
N LEU A 65 0.07 -14.60 -16.24
CA LEU A 65 -0.76 -13.65 -15.49
C LEU A 65 -0.30 -12.21 -15.72
N LEU A 66 1.01 -12.00 -15.80
CA LEU A 66 1.62 -10.69 -16.07
C LEU A 66 1.51 -10.23 -17.52
N MET A 67 1.28 -11.17 -18.46
CA MET A 67 1.41 -10.94 -19.91
C MET A 67 2.77 -10.35 -20.31
N SER A 68 3.78 -10.53 -19.47
CA SER A 68 5.13 -9.99 -19.60
C SER A 68 6.08 -10.77 -18.70
N THR A 69 7.38 -10.66 -18.96
CA THR A 69 8.40 -11.37 -18.17
C THR A 69 9.06 -10.43 -17.18
N ALA A 70 8.68 -10.49 -15.90
CA ALA A 70 9.38 -9.76 -14.85
C ALA A 70 10.87 -10.16 -14.81
N TYR A 71 11.76 -9.18 -14.66
CA TYR A 71 13.20 -9.41 -14.69
C TYR A 71 13.89 -8.62 -13.59
N TYR A 72 14.71 -9.29 -12.79
CA TYR A 72 15.49 -8.66 -11.72
C TYR A 72 16.99 -8.79 -11.99
N ARG A 73 17.74 -7.79 -11.53
CA ARG A 73 19.19 -7.71 -11.72
C ARG A 73 19.88 -7.73 -10.36
N THR A 74 20.83 -8.64 -10.18
CA THR A 74 21.57 -8.89 -8.92
C THR A 74 23.05 -8.52 -8.99
N ASP A 75 23.53 -8.04 -10.14
CA ASP A 75 24.92 -7.63 -10.37
C ASP A 75 25.47 -6.63 -9.34
N LEU A 76 24.61 -5.75 -8.83
CA LEU A 76 24.94 -4.74 -7.82
C LEU A 76 24.54 -5.18 -6.40
N TYR A 77 24.05 -6.40 -6.20
CA TYR A 77 23.52 -6.89 -4.93
C TYR A 77 24.25 -8.17 -4.48
N PRO A 78 25.23 -8.08 -3.57
CA PRO A 78 26.12 -9.21 -3.26
C PRO A 78 25.48 -10.31 -2.40
N ARG A 79 24.32 -10.08 -1.79
CA ARG A 79 23.64 -11.07 -0.93
C ARG A 79 22.76 -11.99 -1.76
N GLY A 80 22.68 -13.26 -1.38
CA GLY A 80 21.72 -14.21 -1.96
C GLY A 80 20.27 -13.79 -1.72
N LEU A 81 19.39 -13.97 -2.70
CA LEU A 81 18.00 -13.53 -2.60
C LEU A 81 17.16 -14.41 -1.67
N GLU A 82 17.63 -15.63 -1.44
CA GLU A 82 17.05 -16.69 -0.62
C GLU A 82 17.26 -16.40 0.87
N GLU A 83 18.36 -15.70 1.19
CA GLU A 83 18.75 -15.37 2.56
C GLU A 83 18.16 -14.04 3.03
N VAL A 84 17.68 -13.21 2.10
CA VAL A 84 17.24 -11.85 2.41
C VAL A 84 15.71 -11.80 2.50
N PRO A 85 15.14 -11.59 3.70
CA PRO A 85 13.71 -11.41 3.86
C PRO A 85 13.19 -10.21 3.08
N VAL A 86 11.99 -10.32 2.53
CA VAL A 86 11.31 -9.18 1.89
C VAL A 86 11.07 -8.03 2.88
N THR A 87 10.93 -8.34 4.16
CA THR A 87 10.74 -7.36 5.25
C THR A 87 11.96 -6.45 5.43
N ASN A 88 13.15 -6.82 4.97
CA ASN A 88 14.31 -5.92 4.95
C ASN A 88 14.11 -4.72 4.00
N PHE A 89 13.22 -4.83 3.02
CA PHE A 89 12.91 -3.78 2.04
C PHE A 89 11.54 -3.14 2.31
N PHE A 90 10.55 -3.95 2.67
CA PHE A 90 9.15 -3.53 2.75
C PHE A 90 8.57 -3.57 4.17
N GLY A 91 9.33 -4.04 5.16
CA GLY A 91 8.93 -4.08 6.56
C GLY A 91 9.54 -2.91 7.33
N SER A 92 8.71 -2.10 7.96
CA SER A 92 9.19 -1.17 8.98
C SER A 92 9.13 -1.86 10.34
N VAL A 93 10.26 -2.41 10.80
CA VAL A 93 10.41 -2.80 12.21
C VAL A 93 11.17 -1.67 12.89
N MET A 94 10.45 -0.62 13.27
CA MET A 94 11.04 0.42 14.12
C MET A 94 11.17 -0.15 15.52
N LYS A 95 12.41 -0.41 15.95
CA LYS A 95 12.68 -0.81 17.32
C LYS A 95 12.39 0.38 18.24
N THR A 96 11.19 0.43 18.82
CA THR A 96 10.85 1.42 19.84
C THR A 96 11.57 1.06 21.13
N ILE A 97 12.47 1.92 21.57
CA ILE A 97 13.09 1.85 22.90
C ILE A 97 12.29 2.79 23.79
N HIS A 98 11.70 2.26 24.86
CA HIS A 98 11.07 3.10 25.88
C HIS A 98 12.17 3.83 26.66
N THR A 99 12.03 5.14 26.81
CA THR A 99 12.86 5.93 27.73
C THR A 99 12.13 6.03 29.07
N ASP A 100 12.83 5.78 30.17
CA ASP A 100 12.23 5.83 31.52
C ASP A 100 11.85 7.26 31.94
N SER A 101 12.36 8.27 31.24
CA SER A 101 12.05 9.67 31.47
C SER A 101 11.68 10.40 30.18
N ALA A 102 10.91 11.47 30.32
CA ALA A 102 10.64 12.39 29.22
C ALA A 102 11.94 13.12 28.82
N TYR A 103 12.15 13.31 27.51
CA TYR A 103 13.25 14.13 27.03
C TYR A 103 13.16 15.54 27.64
N ALA A 104 14.29 16.04 28.13
CA ALA A 104 14.37 17.42 28.61
C ALA A 104 14.03 18.35 27.45
N ALA A 105 12.86 18.99 27.52
CA ALA A 105 12.52 20.03 26.58
C ALA A 105 13.62 21.11 26.64
N PRO A 106 14.11 21.62 25.50
CA PRO A 106 15.04 22.74 25.53
C PRO A 106 14.39 23.85 26.34
N SER A 107 15.01 24.19 27.47
CA SER A 107 14.55 25.25 28.35
C SER A 107 14.44 26.51 27.50
N LYS A 108 13.21 26.99 27.29
CA LYS A 108 13.01 28.38 26.88
C LYS A 108 13.63 29.20 28.00
N GLN A 109 14.84 29.70 27.80
CA GLN A 109 15.35 30.77 28.64
C GLN A 109 14.31 31.87 28.54
N ALA A 110 13.58 32.11 29.63
CA ALA A 110 12.71 33.26 29.72
C ALA A 110 13.61 34.49 29.45
N PRO A 111 13.22 35.39 28.54
CA PRO A 111 13.90 36.67 28.42
C PRO A 111 14.02 37.26 29.81
N LYS A 112 15.24 37.63 30.22
CA LYS A 112 15.46 38.36 31.47
C LYS A 112 14.82 39.73 31.28
N ASP A 113 13.62 39.92 31.82
CA ASP A 113 12.96 41.23 31.82
C ASP A 113 13.83 42.23 32.58
N PRO A 114 14.20 43.38 31.97
CA PRO A 114 14.75 44.48 32.74
C PRO A 114 13.61 45.17 33.49
N GLU A 115 13.76 45.21 34.81
CA GLU A 115 12.91 45.95 35.72
C GLU A 115 12.91 47.45 35.37
N ILE A 116 11.80 47.99 34.86
CA ILE A 116 11.56 49.44 34.78
C ILE A 116 10.17 49.75 35.33
N LYS A 117 10.14 50.36 36.52
CA LYS A 117 8.99 51.07 37.08
C LYS A 117 8.96 52.50 36.54
N SER A 118 7.85 52.93 35.94
CA SER A 118 7.29 54.28 36.12
C SER A 118 5.97 54.52 35.38
N SER A 119 4.92 54.78 36.15
CA SER A 119 3.85 55.81 35.99
C SER A 119 3.26 56.20 34.61
N SER A 120 1.97 55.88 34.44
CA SER A 120 0.82 56.74 34.08
C SER A 120 0.97 57.91 33.09
N ALA A 121 0.27 57.82 31.94
CA ALA A 121 -0.68 58.83 31.43
C ALA A 121 -1.56 58.26 30.28
N GLN A 122 -2.85 58.63 30.28
CA GLN A 122 -3.89 58.23 29.32
C GLN A 122 -3.87 59.06 28.01
N SER A 123 -4.25 58.45 26.88
CA SER A 123 -5.25 59.01 25.95
C SER A 123 -5.80 57.97 24.96
N THR A 124 -7.13 58.02 24.79
CA THR A 124 -8.12 57.30 23.95
C THR A 124 -7.86 57.39 22.42
N SER A 125 -8.44 56.64 21.46
CA SER A 125 -9.68 55.81 21.30
C SER A 125 -9.70 55.06 19.93
N GLN A 126 -10.67 54.13 19.80
CA GLN A 126 -11.32 53.52 18.59
C GLN A 126 -10.71 52.22 18.02
N ASP A 127 -11.34 51.06 18.31
CA ASP A 127 -12.40 50.34 17.56
C ASP A 127 -11.79 49.54 16.38
N GLU A 128 -11.91 48.21 16.25
CA GLU A 128 -13.13 47.39 16.32
C GLU A 128 -12.90 45.97 16.88
N ARG A 129 -14.03 45.37 17.21
CA ARG A 129 -14.31 44.19 18.02
C ARG A 129 -14.65 43.00 17.11
N ARG A 130 -14.01 41.83 17.30
CA ARG A 130 -14.77 40.55 17.21
C ARG A 130 -14.19 39.44 18.09
N ILE A 131 -15.10 38.98 18.94
CA ILE A 131 -14.97 38.13 20.11
C ILE A 131 -14.69 36.66 19.76
N LEU A 132 -13.79 36.04 20.53
CA LEU A 132 -13.72 34.59 20.77
C LEU A 132 -14.81 34.19 21.77
N THR A 133 -15.59 33.15 21.45
CA THR A 133 -16.38 32.42 22.45
C THR A 133 -15.80 31.03 22.63
N SER A 134 -15.14 30.85 23.77
CA SER A 134 -14.92 29.57 24.44
C SER A 134 -16.14 29.27 25.31
N SER A 135 -16.57 28.00 25.38
CA SER A 135 -17.13 27.40 26.60
C SER A 135 -17.14 25.86 26.49
N ASP A 136 -16.22 25.26 27.25
CA ASP A 136 -16.46 24.35 28.38
C ASP A 136 -16.99 22.91 28.17
N ASP A 137 -16.08 21.97 28.46
CA ASP A 137 -16.17 20.86 29.45
C ASP A 137 -16.95 19.54 29.21
N ILE A 138 -16.17 18.46 28.93
CA ILE A 138 -15.98 17.17 29.68
C ILE A 138 -17.24 16.38 30.15
N PRO A 139 -17.39 15.04 29.88
CA PRO A 139 -16.55 14.03 30.56
C PRO A 139 -16.17 12.70 29.88
N LEU A 140 -14.99 12.22 30.27
CA LEU A 140 -14.52 10.82 30.22
C LEU A 140 -15.50 9.85 30.94
N PRO A 141 -15.55 8.58 30.50
CA PRO A 141 -15.81 7.46 31.40
C PRO A 141 -14.62 6.49 31.51
N SER A 142 -14.30 6.12 32.74
CA SER A 142 -13.28 5.14 33.12
C SER A 142 -13.85 3.73 33.31
N ALA A 143 -13.04 2.74 32.89
CA ALA A 143 -12.84 1.40 33.45
C ALA A 143 -13.96 0.32 33.36
N ASN A 144 -13.79 -0.68 32.48
CA ASN A 144 -13.31 -2.03 32.85
C ASN A 144 -13.48 -3.08 31.72
N THR A 145 -12.51 -4.00 31.68
CA THR A 145 -12.52 -5.38 31.12
C THR A 145 -12.42 -5.64 29.61
N LYS A 146 -11.41 -6.50 29.34
CA LYS A 146 -11.17 -7.44 28.23
C LYS A 146 -10.39 -6.96 27.01
N GLU A 147 -9.16 -7.48 26.95
CA GLU A 147 -8.38 -7.72 25.74
C GLU A 147 -9.27 -8.23 24.60
N GLU A 148 -9.33 -7.49 23.49
CA GLU A 148 -9.52 -8.10 22.17
C GLU A 148 -8.61 -7.41 21.13
N ARG A 149 -7.61 -8.20 20.74
CA ARG A 149 -6.89 -8.26 19.46
C ARG A 149 -7.49 -7.37 18.35
N GLY A 150 -6.94 -6.16 18.22
CA GLY A 150 -7.19 -5.27 17.08
C GLY A 150 -6.47 -5.74 15.83
N VAL A 151 -7.01 -6.78 15.17
CA VAL A 151 -6.69 -7.06 13.77
C VAL A 151 -7.19 -5.87 12.96
N SER A 152 -6.25 -5.13 12.37
CA SER A 152 -6.50 -4.15 11.33
C SER A 152 -7.35 -4.80 10.23
N LYS A 153 -8.67 -4.58 10.26
CA LYS A 153 -9.57 -4.93 9.16
C LYS A 153 -9.30 -3.95 8.03
N CYS A 154 -8.27 -4.22 7.24
CA CYS A 154 -7.98 -3.48 6.02
C CYS A 154 -9.20 -3.59 5.08
N PRO A 155 -9.80 -2.47 4.64
CA PRO A 155 -10.95 -2.46 3.72
C PRO A 155 -10.68 -3.21 2.40
N TRP A 156 -9.39 -3.29 2.02
CA TRP A 156 -8.87 -4.02 0.88
C TRP A 156 -9.20 -5.52 0.91
N SER A 157 -9.25 -6.14 2.09
CA SER A 157 -9.56 -7.58 2.23
C SER A 157 -10.94 -7.94 1.67
N ASN A 158 -11.94 -7.08 1.87
CA ASN A 158 -13.30 -7.29 1.38
C ASN A 158 -13.41 -7.06 -0.14
N PHE A 159 -12.63 -6.11 -0.68
CA PHE A 159 -12.59 -5.84 -2.11
C PHE A 159 -11.97 -7.02 -2.87
N LEU A 160 -10.85 -7.57 -2.38
CA LEU A 160 -10.14 -8.68 -3.00
C LEU A 160 -10.90 -10.01 -2.89
N HIS A 161 -11.62 -10.23 -1.79
CA HIS A 161 -12.53 -11.38 -1.66
C HIS A 161 -13.64 -11.35 -2.72
N LYS A 162 -14.05 -10.16 -3.17
CA LYS A 162 -15.03 -10.00 -4.26
C LYS A 162 -14.45 -10.32 -5.64
N LEU A 163 -13.12 -10.32 -5.81
CA LEU A 163 -12.45 -10.60 -7.09
C LEU A 163 -12.23 -12.09 -7.38
N ASN A 164 -12.09 -12.92 -6.34
CA ASN A 164 -11.90 -14.37 -6.51
C ASN A 164 -13.19 -15.12 -6.92
N THR A 165 -14.34 -14.46 -6.89
CA THR A 165 -15.65 -15.10 -7.12
C THR A 165 -16.14 -15.00 -8.58
N THR A 166 -15.47 -14.23 -9.45
CA THR A 166 -15.95 -13.97 -10.84
C THR A 166 -14.94 -14.38 -11.93
N ALA A 167 -14.30 -15.53 -11.79
CA ALA A 167 -13.37 -16.04 -12.81
C ALA A 167 -13.38 -17.58 -12.90
N ASP A 168 -14.54 -18.17 -13.21
CA ASP A 168 -14.60 -19.53 -13.75
C ASP A 168 -14.54 -19.46 -15.29
N TYR A 169 -13.32 -19.25 -15.82
CA TYR A 169 -13.08 -19.10 -17.26
C TYR A 169 -13.11 -20.44 -18.03
N ASP A 170 -13.12 -21.58 -17.34
CA ASP A 170 -13.11 -22.90 -17.96
C ASP A 170 -14.48 -23.29 -18.56
N SER A 171 -15.58 -22.79 -17.99
CA SER A 171 -16.91 -23.03 -18.56
C SER A 171 -17.10 -22.29 -19.91
N PHE A 172 -16.72 -21.02 -20.00
CA PHE A 172 -17.05 -20.20 -21.17
C PHE A 172 -16.33 -20.68 -22.46
N MET A 173 -15.06 -21.06 -22.37
CA MET A 173 -14.30 -21.54 -23.54
C MET A 173 -14.77 -22.92 -24.01
N THR A 174 -15.14 -23.80 -23.08
CA THR A 174 -15.58 -25.16 -23.42
C THR A 174 -16.95 -25.16 -24.11
N TYR A 175 -17.91 -24.35 -23.61
CA TYR A 175 -19.21 -24.22 -24.28
C TYR A 175 -19.11 -23.44 -25.60
N GLY A 176 -18.23 -22.44 -25.68
CA GLY A 176 -17.98 -21.69 -26.92
C GLY A 176 -17.41 -22.58 -28.04
N LEU A 177 -16.46 -23.46 -27.72
CA LEU A 177 -15.88 -24.40 -28.69
C LEU A 177 -16.90 -25.46 -29.14
N MET A 178 -17.73 -25.97 -28.22
CA MET A 178 -18.78 -26.94 -28.54
C MET A 178 -19.92 -26.35 -29.39
N ALA A 179 -20.22 -25.05 -29.24
CA ALA A 179 -21.23 -24.37 -30.04
C ALA A 179 -20.77 -24.10 -31.49
N MET A 180 -19.48 -23.97 -31.74
CA MET A 180 -18.93 -23.68 -33.08
C MET A 180 -18.89 -24.91 -34.02
N LEU A 181 -18.77 -26.12 -33.46
CA LEU A 181 -18.75 -27.39 -34.22
C LEU A 181 -20.02 -27.66 -35.05
N PRO A 182 -21.25 -27.54 -34.50
CA PRO A 182 -22.47 -27.74 -35.29
C PRO A 182 -22.70 -26.65 -36.33
N LEU A 183 -22.26 -25.41 -36.09
CA LEU A 183 -22.35 -24.31 -37.05
C LEU A 183 -21.47 -24.57 -38.28
N LEU A 184 -20.29 -25.15 -38.12
CA LEU A 184 -19.43 -25.60 -39.22
C LEU A 184 -20.03 -26.79 -40.01
N GLY A 185 -20.72 -27.69 -39.31
CA GLY A 185 -21.42 -28.81 -39.96
C GLY A 185 -22.61 -28.34 -40.81
N LEU A 186 -23.39 -27.36 -40.33
CA LEU A 186 -24.52 -26.81 -41.07
C LEU A 186 -24.08 -25.96 -42.27
N SER A 187 -22.99 -25.19 -42.15
CA SER A 187 -22.50 -24.37 -43.26
C SER A 187 -21.97 -25.21 -44.43
N THR A 188 -21.37 -26.36 -44.14
CA THR A 188 -20.89 -27.30 -45.17
C THR A 188 -22.02 -28.11 -45.81
N TRP A 189 -23.13 -28.33 -45.11
CA TRP A 189 -24.31 -28.98 -45.67
C TRP A 189 -25.14 -28.05 -46.56
N LEU A 190 -25.26 -26.76 -46.22
CA LEU A 190 -25.95 -25.78 -47.08
C LEU A 190 -25.20 -25.44 -48.39
N THR A 191 -23.91 -25.79 -48.48
CA THR A 191 -23.06 -25.48 -49.64
C THR A 191 -23.01 -26.62 -50.67
N ARG A 192 -23.70 -27.74 -50.42
CA ARG A 192 -23.72 -28.93 -51.30
C ARG A 192 -25.11 -29.16 -51.89
#